data_AF-A0A1I2XA05-F1
#
_entry.id   AF-A0A1I2XA05-F1
#
_cell.length_a   1.000
_cell.length_b   1.000
_cell.length_c   1.000
_cell.angle_alpha   90.00
_cell.angle_beta   90.00
_cell.angle_gamma   90.00
#
_symmetry.space_group_name_H-M   'P 1'
#
loop_
_entity.id
_entity.type
_entity.pdbx_description
1 polymer ?
#
loop_
_entity_poly.entity_id
_entity_poly.type
_entity_poly.pdbx_seq_one_letter_code
_entity_poly.pdbx_strand_id
1 'polypeptide(L)' 'MSAGLDWPGLLRMGIGPARLGGLGLTPAAFWALTPAELALMLGIEPGKGGAMTRNRLAELVARYPDRPAG' A
#
# COMPACT_ATOMS: atom_id res chain seq x y z
N MET A 1 0.67 17.40 -6.19
CA MET A 1 -0.15 16.39 -6.87
C MET A 1 0.13 15.08 -6.15
N SER A 2 -0.80 14.51 -5.38
CA SER A 2 -0.60 13.16 -4.86
C SER A 2 -0.62 12.24 -6.07
N ALA A 3 0.54 11.74 -6.49
CA ALA A 3 0.57 10.61 -7.38
C ALA A 3 -0.18 9.48 -6.67
N GLY A 4 -1.26 8.98 -7.29
CA GLY A 4 -1.95 7.81 -6.78
C GLY A 4 -0.97 6.64 -6.63
N LEU A 5 -1.36 5.63 -5.86
CA LEU A 5 -0.59 4.39 -5.79
C LEU A 5 -0.43 3.80 -7.20
N ASP A 6 0.81 3.47 -7.60
CA ASP A 6 1.09 2.76 -8.86
C ASP A 6 0.61 1.31 -8.75
N TRP A 7 -0.71 1.14 -8.90
CA TRP A 7 -1.38 -0.16 -8.90
C TRP A 7 -0.83 -1.12 -9.96
N PRO A 8 -0.63 -0.70 -11.23
CA PRO A 8 -0.02 -1.56 -12.23
C PRO A 8 1.38 -2.06 -11.83
N GLY A 9 2.22 -1.18 -11.28
CA GLY A 9 3.54 -1.55 -10.78
C GLY A 9 3.46 -2.56 -9.63
N LEU A 10 2.59 -2.29 -8.66
CA LEU A 10 2.36 -3.17 -7.51
C LEU A 10 1.90 -4.57 -7.92
N LEU A 11 0.95 -4.67 -8.85
CA LEU A 11 0.45 -5.96 -9.35
C LEU A 11 1.53 -6.73 -10.13
N ARG A 12 2.37 -6.03 -10.91
CA ARG A 12 3.50 -6.65 -11.62
C ARG A 12 4.54 -7.20 -10.65
N MET A 13 4.84 -6.48 -9.57
CA MET A 13 5.81 -6.94 -8.57
C MET A 13 5.24 -8.06 -7.68
N GLY A 14 3.94 -8.05 -7.36
CA GLY A 14 3.31 -9.09 -6.54
C GLY A 14 2.99 -10.38 -7.32
N ILE A 15 2.15 -10.28 -8.35
CA ILE A 15 1.59 -11.43 -9.08
C ILE A 15 2.47 -11.80 -10.30
N GLY A 16 3.24 -10.86 -10.81
CA GLY A 16 4.06 -11.07 -11.99
C GLY A 16 5.12 -12.17 -11.81
N PRO A 17 5.60 -12.78 -12.90
CA PRO A 17 6.52 -13.91 -12.83
C PRO A 17 7.85 -13.58 -12.16
N ALA A 18 8.39 -14.50 -11.36
CA ALA A 18 9.71 -14.35 -10.72
C ALA A 18 10.85 -14.10 -11.70
N ARG A 19 10.79 -14.71 -12.90
CA ARG A 19 11.78 -14.47 -13.98
C ARG A 19 11.81 -13.02 -14.49
N LEU A 20 10.76 -12.23 -14.24
CA LEU A 20 10.66 -10.82 -14.61
C LEU A 20 10.83 -9.90 -13.39
N GLY A 21 11.27 -10.43 -12.25
CA GLY A 21 11.48 -9.66 -11.01
C GLY A 21 10.24 -9.50 -10.12
N GLY A 22 9.14 -10.21 -10.39
CA GLY A 22 7.99 -10.28 -9.49
C GLY A 22 8.12 -11.36 -8.42
N LEU A 23 7.16 -11.44 -7.50
CA LEU A 23 7.11 -12.46 -6.44
C LEU A 23 6.43 -13.75 -6.90
N GLY A 24 5.77 -13.76 -8.07
CA GLY A 24 5.08 -14.94 -8.60
C GLY A 24 3.91 -15.42 -7.74
N LEU A 25 3.32 -14.53 -6.93
CA LEU A 25 2.22 -14.88 -6.04
C LEU A 25 0.96 -15.20 -6.83
N THR A 26 0.17 -16.14 -6.33
CA THR A 26 -1.22 -16.26 -6.81
C THR A 26 -2.01 -15.02 -6.39
N PRO A 27 -3.08 -14.64 -7.13
CA PRO A 27 -3.91 -13.52 -6.74
C PRO A 27 -4.45 -13.64 -5.32
N ALA A 28 -4.83 -14.85 -4.90
CA ALA A 28 -5.33 -15.10 -3.55
C ALA A 28 -4.24 -14.87 -2.48
N ALA A 29 -3.02 -15.36 -2.70
CA ALA A 29 -1.91 -15.14 -1.77
C ALA A 29 -1.56 -13.64 -1.68
N PHE A 30 -1.53 -12.93 -2.81
CA PHE A 30 -1.27 -11.50 -2.84
C PHE A 30 -2.29 -10.70 -2.01
N TRP A 31 -3.58 -10.99 -2.14
CA TRP A 31 -4.63 -10.29 -1.40
C TRP A 31 -4.75 -10.70 0.08
N ALA A 32 -4.19 -11.86 0.45
CA ALA A 32 -4.12 -12.29 1.84
C ALA A 32 -2.98 -11.60 2.61
N LEU A 33 -1.97 -11.06 1.91
CA LEU A 33 -0.85 -10.36 2.54
C LEU A 33 -1.27 -9.02 3.10
N THR A 34 -0.75 -8.70 4.28
CA THR A 34 -0.73 -7.33 4.79
C THR A 34 0.26 -6.47 3.97
N PRO A 35 0.08 -5.14 3.90
CA PRO A 35 1.04 -4.27 3.24
C PRO A 35 2.46 -4.36 3.82
N ALA A 36 2.60 -4.67 5.11
CA ALA A 36 3.91 -4.83 5.75
C ALA A 36 4.62 -6.12 5.31
N GLU A 37 3.89 -7.24 5.21
CA GLU A 37 4.44 -8.50 4.69
C GLU A 37 4.83 -8.37 3.22
N LEU A 38 3.99 -7.72 2.41
CA LEU A 38 4.33 -7.45 1.01
C LEU A 38 5.60 -6.58 0.90
N ALA A 39 5.71 -5.50 1.68
CA ALA A 39 6.90 -4.66 1.71
C ALA A 39 8.16 -5.45 2.08
N LEU A 40 8.07 -6.28 3.13
CA LEU A 40 9.17 -7.15 3.56
C LEU A 40 9.62 -8.09 2.44
N MET A 41 8.69 -8.75 1.76
CA MET A 41 8.99 -9.65 0.64
C MET A 41 9.62 -8.93 -0.56
N LEU A 42 9.27 -7.66 -0.77
CA LEU A 42 9.86 -6.80 -1.80
C LEU A 42 11.22 -6.21 -1.37
N GLY A 43 11.74 -6.54 -0.18
CA GLY A 43 12.97 -5.96 0.34
C GLY A 43 12.85 -4.47 0.70
N ILE A 44 11.61 -3.98 0.87
CA ILE A 44 11.32 -2.63 1.30
C ILE A 44 11.18 -2.66 2.82
N GLU A 45 12.06 -1.95 3.53
CA GLU A 45 11.96 -1.79 4.98
C GLU A 45 10.58 -1.24 5.38
N PRO A 46 9.71 -2.06 6.01
CA PRO A 46 8.41 -1.59 6.46
C PRO A 46 8.62 -0.59 7.60
N GLY A 47 8.13 0.63 7.45
CA GLY A 47 8.17 1.64 8.52
C GLY A 47 9.01 2.89 8.28
N LYS A 48 9.54 3.12 7.07
CA LYS A 48 10.15 4.43 6.74
C LYS A 48 9.17 5.61 6.80
N GLY A 49 7.86 5.35 6.70
CA GLY A 49 6.81 6.28 7.11
C GLY A 49 6.37 5.93 8.51
N GLY A 50 6.63 6.81 9.49
CA GLY A 50 6.22 6.60 10.87
C GLY A 50 4.74 6.22 10.98
N ALA A 51 4.41 5.38 11.97
CA ALA A 51 3.03 4.98 12.23
C ALA A 51 2.09 6.20 12.27
N MET A 52 0.88 6.04 11.72
CA MET A 52 -0.11 7.11 11.70
C MET A 52 -0.39 7.59 13.13
N THR A 53 -0.06 8.86 13.42
CA THR A 53 -0.31 9.43 14.73
C THR A 53 -1.79 9.78 14.87
N ARG A 54 -2.28 9.81 16.11
CA ARG A 54 -3.66 10.23 16.39
C ARG A 54 -3.94 11.65 15.89
N ASN A 55 -2.97 12.56 16.00
CA ASN A 55 -3.09 13.92 15.47
C ASN A 55 -3.21 13.92 13.94
N ARG A 56 -2.38 13.12 13.25
CA ARG A 56 -2.43 13.04 11.79
C ARG A 56 -3.75 12.45 11.30
N LEU A 57 -4.30 11.48 12.03
CA LEU A 57 -5.63 10.95 11.72
C LEU A 57 -6.71 12.03 11.88
N ALA A 58 -6.68 12.82 12.96
CA ALA A 58 -7.63 13.91 13.17
C ALA A 58 -7.57 14.97 12.04
N GLU A 59 -6.37 15.30 11.56
CA GLU A 59 -6.18 16.19 10.41
C GLU A 59 -6.78 15.62 9.11
N LEU A 60 -6.68 14.30 8.90
CA LEU A 60 -7.26 13.65 7.73
C LEU A 60 -8.78 13.65 7.76
N VAL A 61 -9.38 13.36 8.93
CA VAL A 61 -10.84 13.41 9.12
C VAL A 61 -11.39 14.81 8.83
N ALA A 62 -10.72 15.86 9.30
CA ALA A 62 -11.13 17.24 9.02
C ALA A 62 -10.99 17.60 7.52
N ARG A 63 -9.99 17.04 6.83
CA ARG A 63 -9.73 17.31 5.40
C ARG A 63 -10.67 16.55 4.48
N TYR A 64 -11.10 15.36 4.86
CA TYR A 64 -11.94 14.47 4.06
C TYR A 64 -13.17 14.05 4.87
N PRO A 65 -14.11 14.97 5.13
CA PRO A 65 -15.31 14.66 5.89
C PRO A 65 -16.24 13.72 5.10
N ASP A 66 -16.82 12.73 5.77
CA ASP A 66 -17.71 11.73 5.15
C ASP A 66 -19.01 12.34 4.59
N ARG A 67 -19.39 13.51 5.10
CA ARG A 67 -20.52 14.29 4.58
C ARG A 67 -20.00 15.62 4.02
N PRO A 68 -20.50 16.07 2.87
CA PRO A 68 -20.21 17.43 2.40
C PRO A 68 -20.67 18.42 3.48
N ALA A 69 -19.86 19.45 3.72
CA ALA A 69 -20.29 20.57 4.54
C ALA A 69 -21.53 21.18 3.87
N GLY A 70 -22.65 21.19 4.60
CA GLY A 70 -23.89 21.84 4.16
C GLY A 70 -23.73 23.34 4.04
#